data_AF-A0A1E4YI40-F1
#
_entry.id   AF-A0A1E4YI40-F1
#
_cell.length_a   1.000
_cell.length_b   1.000
_cell.length_c   1.000
_cell.angle_alpha   90.00
_cell.angle_beta   90.00
_cell.angle_gamma   90.00
#
_symmetry.space_group_name_H-M   'P 1'
#
loop_
_entity.id
_entity.type
_entity.pdbx_description
1 polymer ?
#
loop_
_entity_poly.entity_id
_entity_poly.type
_entity_poly.pdbx_seq_one_letter_code
_entity_poly.pdbx_strand_id
1 'polypeptide(L)'
;MHDDSILPTEIAVLLGLICNIGAPLLAFWVAGKLPRFRLWIHGVAFVAILASPLTAMILGLPDLLPEEEESPGARFAFLPLIVEAAIIVLLYCLAGAMLLSQSVHSAITDWHRGDRLSRATPRARRTAGGRSYISKGSKSR
;
A
#
# COMPACT_ATOMS: atom_id res chain seq x y z
N MET A 1 -45.34 6.61 -10.78
CA MET A 1 -44.13 7.34 -11.24
C MET A 1 -43.01 6.79 -10.39
N HIS A 2 -41.95 6.27 -11.02
CA HIS A 2 -40.88 5.53 -10.33
C HIS A 2 -39.90 6.54 -9.71
N ASP A 3 -39.84 6.54 -8.37
CA ASP A 3 -38.82 7.22 -7.58
C ASP A 3 -37.51 6.43 -7.68
N ASP A 4 -36.76 6.58 -8.79
CA ASP A 4 -35.54 5.78 -9.06
C ASP A 4 -34.31 6.29 -8.28
N SER A 5 -34.50 6.89 -7.11
CA SER A 5 -33.42 7.23 -6.17
C SER A 5 -33.30 6.13 -5.11
N ILE A 6 -32.20 5.38 -5.15
CA ILE A 6 -31.95 4.27 -4.22
C ILE A 6 -31.64 4.82 -2.80
N LEU A 7 -31.09 6.03 -2.69
CA LEU A 7 -30.78 6.71 -1.43
C LEU A 7 -30.75 8.25 -1.63
N PRO A 8 -31.35 9.06 -0.73
CA PRO A 8 -31.22 10.52 -0.77
C PRO A 8 -29.75 11.00 -0.73
N THR A 9 -29.44 12.07 -1.46
CA THR A 9 -28.06 12.55 -1.65
C THR A 9 -27.34 12.81 -0.33
N GLU A 10 -28.00 13.43 0.64
CA GLU A 10 -27.42 13.72 1.96
C GLU A 10 -27.07 12.45 2.72
N ILE A 11 -27.91 11.42 2.60
CA ILE A 11 -27.67 10.12 3.24
C ILE A 11 -26.49 9.42 2.58
N ALA A 12 -26.38 9.48 1.24
CA ALA A 12 -25.27 8.90 0.50
C ALA A 12 -23.93 9.57 0.88
N VAL A 13 -23.93 10.90 0.97
CA VAL A 13 -22.76 11.69 1.39
C VAL A 13 -22.39 11.37 2.84
N LEU A 14 -23.35 11.41 3.77
CA LEU A 14 -23.13 11.14 5.19
C LEU A 14 -22.58 9.73 5.41
N LEU A 15 -23.17 8.73 4.74
CA LEU A 15 -22.72 7.35 4.83
C LEU A 15 -21.30 7.21 4.27
N GLY A 16 -21.01 7.85 3.13
CA GLY A 16 -19.67 7.91 2.56
C GLY A 16 -18.64 8.46 3.54
N LEU A 17 -18.97 9.58 4.22
CA LEU A 17 -18.07 10.21 5.21
C LEU A 17 -17.79 9.27 6.38
N ILE A 18 -18.84 8.71 6.98
CA ILE A 18 -18.70 7.77 8.10
C ILE A 18 -17.88 6.54 7.70
N CYS A 19 -18.16 5.99 6.51
CA CYS A 19 -17.42 4.84 5.98
C CYS A 19 -15.95 5.18 5.70
N ASN A 20 -15.63 6.38 5.20
CA ASN A 20 -14.26 6.79 4.93
C ASN A 20 -13.42 6.95 6.19
N ILE A 21 -14.02 7.31 7.32
CA ILE A 21 -13.34 7.31 8.63
C ILE A 21 -13.29 5.89 9.22
N GLY A 22 -14.38 5.15 9.12
CA GLY A 22 -14.50 3.80 9.68
C GLY A 22 -13.57 2.79 9.01
N ALA A 23 -13.44 2.84 7.68
CA ALA A 23 -12.62 1.93 6.90
C ALA A 23 -11.14 1.89 7.32
N PRO A 24 -10.41 3.02 7.46
CA PRO A 24 -9.03 2.99 7.93
C PRO A 24 -8.92 2.55 9.39
N LEU A 25 -9.83 2.97 10.27
CA LEU A 25 -9.84 2.52 11.68
C LEU A 25 -10.02 1.00 11.78
N LEU A 26 -10.96 0.45 11.02
CA LEU A 26 -11.19 -0.97 10.94
C LEU A 26 -9.99 -1.69 10.32
N ALA A 27 -9.40 -1.13 9.27
CA ALA A 27 -8.21 -1.68 8.63
C ALA A 27 -7.04 -1.78 9.62
N PHE A 28 -6.80 -0.72 10.41
CA PHE A 28 -5.78 -0.74 11.47
C PHE A 28 -6.05 -1.81 12.53
N TRP A 29 -7.30 -1.90 13.01
CA TRP A 29 -7.70 -2.90 14.00
C TRP A 29 -7.51 -4.33 13.48
N VAL A 30 -7.99 -4.63 12.28
CA VAL A 30 -7.92 -5.97 11.68
C VAL A 30 -6.47 -6.32 11.33
N ALA A 31 -5.70 -5.37 10.80
CA ALA A 31 -4.27 -5.55 10.54
C ALA A 31 -3.48 -5.90 11.81
N GLY A 32 -3.88 -5.36 12.97
CA GLY A 32 -3.30 -5.71 14.26
C GLY A 32 -3.54 -7.17 14.66
N LYS A 33 -4.69 -7.74 14.27
CA LYS A 33 -5.03 -9.15 14.51
C LYS A 33 -4.46 -10.09 13.45
N LEU A 34 -4.32 -9.63 12.21
CA LEU A 34 -3.90 -10.42 11.04
C LEU A 34 -2.67 -9.80 10.36
N PRO A 35 -1.50 -9.81 11.01
CA PRO A 35 -0.31 -9.10 10.53
C PRO A 35 0.18 -9.61 9.16
N ARG A 36 -0.04 -10.90 8.85
CA ARG A 36 0.32 -11.50 7.56
C ARG A 36 -0.41 -10.85 6.38
N PHE A 37 -1.63 -10.39 6.58
CA PHE A 37 -2.46 -9.79 5.54
C PHE A 37 -2.56 -8.26 5.66
N ARG A 38 -1.75 -7.65 6.54
CA ARG A 38 -1.81 -6.22 6.85
C ARG A 38 -1.80 -5.33 5.60
N LEU A 39 -0.90 -5.60 4.65
CA LEU A 39 -0.81 -4.80 3.43
C LEU A 39 -2.05 -4.94 2.55
N TRP A 40 -2.59 -6.16 2.44
CA TRP A 40 -3.83 -6.42 1.69
C TRP A 40 -5.03 -5.72 2.33
N ILE A 41 -5.16 -5.79 3.66
CA ILE A 41 -6.23 -5.12 4.41
C ILE A 41 -6.21 -3.61 4.17
N HIS A 42 -5.04 -2.99 4.29
CA HIS A 42 -4.88 -1.56 4.00
C HIS A 42 -5.08 -1.24 2.51
N GLY A 43 -4.64 -2.11 1.60
CA GLY A 43 -4.87 -1.95 0.16
C GLY A 43 -6.35 -1.95 -0.22
N VAL A 44 -7.14 -2.87 0.36
CA VAL A 44 -8.60 -2.92 0.14
C VAL A 44 -9.27 -1.67 0.71
N ALA A 45 -8.89 -1.24 1.92
CA ALA A 45 -9.43 -0.02 2.50
C ALA A 45 -9.12 1.22 1.65
N PHE A 46 -7.89 1.32 1.12
CA PHE A 46 -7.49 2.39 0.22
C PHE A 46 -8.36 2.44 -1.05
N VAL A 47 -8.57 1.28 -1.71
CA VAL A 47 -9.41 1.20 -2.91
C VAL A 47 -10.86 1.57 -2.60
N ALA A 48 -11.39 1.11 -1.47
CA ALA A 48 -12.75 1.45 -1.05
C ALA A 48 -12.92 2.96 -0.82
N ILE A 49 -11.97 3.61 -0.14
CA ILE A 49 -11.99 5.06 0.10
C ILE A 49 -11.89 5.83 -1.22
N LEU A 50 -11.02 5.40 -2.14
CA LEU A 50 -10.87 6.01 -3.47
C LEU A 50 -12.15 5.89 -4.31
N ALA A 51 -12.86 4.77 -4.23
CA ALA A 51 -14.10 4.53 -4.96
C ALA A 51 -15.33 5.16 -4.29
N SER A 52 -15.24 5.57 -3.01
CA SER A 52 -16.38 6.06 -2.23
C SER A 52 -17.08 7.27 -2.84
N PRO A 53 -16.41 8.31 -3.38
CA PRO A 53 -17.10 9.48 -3.92
C PRO A 53 -17.84 9.14 -5.22
N LEU A 54 -17.25 8.26 -6.05
CA LEU A 54 -17.90 7.76 -7.26
C LEU A 54 -19.15 6.97 -6.93
N THR A 55 -19.08 6.12 -5.90
CA THR A 55 -20.24 5.32 -5.46
C THR A 55 -21.35 6.22 -4.91
N ALA A 56 -21.01 7.20 -4.07
CA ALA A 56 -21.98 8.15 -3.55
C ALA A 56 -22.62 8.99 -4.66
N MET A 57 -21.84 9.41 -5.66
CA MET A 57 -22.35 10.14 -6.82
C MET A 57 -23.32 9.29 -7.63
N ILE A 58 -23.00 8.01 -7.91
CA ILE A 58 -23.93 7.11 -8.64
C ILE A 58 -25.23 6.91 -7.86
N LEU A 59 -25.16 6.79 -6.54
CA LEU A 59 -26.33 6.58 -5.68
C LEU A 59 -27.19 7.84 -5.52
N GLY A 60 -26.59 9.03 -5.48
CA GLY A 60 -27.29 10.32 -5.35
C GLY A 60 -27.64 11.02 -6.67
N LEU A 61 -27.10 10.56 -7.81
CA LEU A 61 -27.41 11.11 -9.13
C LEU A 61 -28.91 11.15 -9.49
N PRO A 62 -29.74 10.15 -9.12
CA PRO A 62 -31.16 10.17 -9.46
C PRO A 62 -31.93 11.29 -8.75
N ASP A 63 -31.46 11.69 -7.56
CA ASP A 63 -32.02 12.75 -6.72
C ASP A 63 -31.67 14.16 -7.25
N LEU A 64 -30.62 14.26 -8.06
CA LEU A 64 -30.12 15.50 -8.66
C LEU A 64 -30.65 15.73 -10.09
N LEU A 65 -31.47 14.82 -10.62
CA LEU A 65 -32.09 14.99 -11.93
C LEU A 65 -33.16 16.10 -11.88
N PRO A 66 -33.25 16.92 -12.94
CA PRO A 66 -33.85 18.24 -12.86
C PRO A 66 -35.37 18.13 -12.96
N GLU A 67 -36.04 18.01 -11.81
CA GLU A 67 -37.48 18.28 -11.78
C GLU A 67 -37.78 19.75 -11.48
N GLU A 68 -37.15 20.46 -10.53
CA GLU A 68 -37.28 21.93 -10.43
C GLU A 68 -36.03 22.59 -9.79
N GLU A 69 -35.68 23.79 -10.26
CA GLU A 69 -34.63 24.71 -9.76
C GLU A 69 -33.46 24.08 -8.98
N GLU A 70 -32.40 23.72 -9.70
CA GLU A 70 -31.17 23.18 -9.12
C GLU A 70 -30.56 24.15 -8.10
N SER A 71 -30.78 23.84 -6.82
CA SER A 71 -30.25 24.59 -5.69
C SER A 71 -28.73 24.77 -5.84
N PRO A 72 -28.19 25.99 -5.67
CA PRO A 72 -26.75 26.26 -5.60
C PRO A 72 -25.96 25.35 -4.65
N GLY A 73 -26.60 24.71 -3.67
CA GLY A 73 -25.99 23.76 -2.75
C GLY A 73 -25.80 22.35 -3.32
N ALA A 74 -26.67 21.94 -4.25
CA ALA A 74 -26.70 20.58 -4.81
C ALA A 74 -25.40 20.24 -5.57
N ARG A 75 -24.87 21.20 -6.34
CA ARG A 75 -23.60 21.09 -7.08
C ARG A 75 -22.36 20.84 -6.22
N PHE A 76 -22.43 21.13 -4.92
CA PHE A 76 -21.32 20.93 -3.98
C PHE A 76 -21.61 19.85 -2.93
N ALA A 77 -22.73 19.13 -3.03
CA ALA A 77 -23.14 18.14 -2.03
C ALA A 77 -22.06 17.07 -1.78
N PHE A 78 -21.34 16.64 -2.82
CA PHE A 78 -20.28 15.64 -2.71
C PHE A 78 -18.90 16.22 -2.38
N LEU A 79 -18.73 17.55 -2.40
CA LEU A 79 -17.42 18.18 -2.20
C LEU A 79 -16.77 17.79 -0.85
N PRO A 80 -17.50 17.76 0.29
CA PRO A 80 -16.93 17.30 1.56
C PRO A 80 -16.39 15.87 1.48
N LEU A 81 -17.12 14.97 0.83
CA LEU A 81 -16.74 13.57 0.66
C LEU A 81 -15.50 13.42 -0.24
N ILE A 82 -15.44 14.18 -1.33
CA ILE A 82 -14.27 14.19 -2.24
C ILE A 82 -13.03 14.69 -1.49
N VAL A 83 -13.16 15.79 -0.74
CA VAL A 83 -12.04 16.37 0.03
C VAL A 83 -11.55 15.40 1.10
N GLU A 84 -12.45 14.79 1.85
CA GLU A 84 -12.09 13.80 2.87
C GLU A 84 -11.37 12.59 2.25
N ALA A 85 -11.94 12.00 1.19
CA ALA A 85 -11.32 10.88 0.49
C ALA A 85 -9.91 11.24 -0.01
N ALA A 86 -9.73 12.43 -0.58
CA ALA A 86 -8.44 12.92 -1.05
C ALA A 86 -7.42 13.07 0.09
N ILE A 87 -7.82 13.60 1.25
CA ILE A 87 -6.96 13.71 2.43
C ILE A 87 -6.52 12.32 2.89
N ILE A 88 -7.44 11.36 3.00
CA ILE A 88 -7.11 10.02 3.48
C ILE A 88 -6.22 9.27 2.49
N VAL A 89 -6.49 9.39 1.19
CA VAL A 89 -5.65 8.85 0.12
C VAL A 89 -4.24 9.44 0.19
N LEU A 90 -4.11 10.75 0.39
CA LEU A 90 -2.81 11.41 0.55
C LEU A 90 -2.03 10.86 1.76
N LEU A 91 -2.71 10.65 2.89
CA LEU A 91 -2.10 10.05 4.09
C LEU A 91 -1.61 8.61 3.82
N TYR A 92 -2.40 7.82 3.08
CA TYR A 92 -1.99 6.47 2.66
C TYR A 92 -0.77 6.51 1.74
N CYS A 93 -0.75 7.41 0.77
CA CYS A 93 0.40 7.60 -0.12
C CYS A 93 1.66 8.01 0.66
N LEU A 94 1.52 8.92 1.62
CA LEU A 94 2.64 9.35 2.47
C LEU A 94 3.16 8.19 3.33
N ALA A 95 2.27 7.43 3.96
CA ALA A 95 2.64 6.24 4.72
C ALA A 95 3.35 5.19 3.84
N GLY A 96 2.83 4.96 2.62
CA GLY A 96 3.46 4.10 1.63
C GLY A 96 4.85 4.58 1.22
N ALA A 97 5.02 5.87 0.96
CA ALA A 97 6.31 6.48 0.63
C ALA A 97 7.32 6.37 1.78
N MET A 98 6.88 6.51 3.03
CA MET A 98 7.71 6.31 4.22
C MET A 98 8.16 4.84 4.37
N LEU A 99 7.25 3.88 4.13
CA LEU A 99 7.61 2.46 4.14
C LEU A 99 8.60 2.13 3.02
N LEU A 100 8.39 2.70 1.83
CA LEU A 100 9.28 2.52 0.70
C LEU A 100 10.67 3.11 0.97
N SER A 101 10.75 4.34 1.49
CA SER A 101 12.04 4.97 1.80
C SER A 101 12.81 4.20 2.87
N GLN A 102 12.14 3.68 3.91
CA GLN A 102 12.75 2.81 4.91
C GLN A 102 13.28 1.51 4.29
N SER A 103 12.52 0.89 3.38
CA SER A 103 12.96 -0.33 2.70
C SER A 103 14.21 -0.11 1.85
N VAL A 104 14.28 1.02 1.11
CA VAL A 104 15.43 1.40 0.30
C VAL A 104 16.65 1.70 1.18
N HIS A 105 16.49 2.46 2.25
CA HIS A 105 17.57 2.69 3.22
C HIS A 105 18.08 1.39 3.84
N SER A 106 17.18 0.46 4.18
CA SER A 106 17.57 -0.84 4.72
C SER A 106 18.33 -1.69 3.70
N ALA A 107 17.91 -1.70 2.44
CA ALA A 107 18.60 -2.44 1.38
C ALA A 107 20.00 -1.87 1.11
N ILE A 108 20.13 -0.53 1.07
CA ILE A 108 21.43 0.14 0.86
C ILE A 108 22.39 -0.14 2.02
N THR A 109 21.91 -0.10 3.26
CA THR A 109 22.74 -0.35 4.45
C THR A 109 23.19 -1.81 4.54
N ASP A 110 22.32 -2.75 4.20
CA ASP A 110 22.68 -4.18 4.15
C ASP A 110 23.72 -4.47 3.06
N TRP A 111 23.57 -3.86 1.87
CA TRP A 111 24.55 -3.96 0.79
C TRP A 111 25.94 -3.44 1.23
N HIS A 112 25.99 -2.26 1.86
CA HIS A 112 27.24 -1.72 2.43
C HIS A 112 27.85 -2.57 3.54
N ARG A 113 27.06 -3.37 4.25
CA ARG A 113 27.56 -4.33 5.25
C ARG A 113 28.13 -5.57 4.58
N GLY A 114 27.45 -6.11 3.57
CA GLY A 114 27.91 -7.23 2.75
C GLY A 114 29.24 -6.94 2.04
N ASP A 115 29.39 -5.74 1.47
CA ASP A 115 30.64 -5.31 0.82
C ASP A 115 31.80 -5.17 1.81
N ARG A 116 31.53 -4.64 3.01
CA ARG A 116 32.57 -4.55 4.07
C ARG A 116 32.99 -5.93 4.57
N LEU A 117 32.06 -6.86 4.75
CA LEU A 117 32.38 -8.24 5.13
C LEU A 117 33.17 -8.94 4.03
N SER A 118 32.79 -8.76 2.76
CA SER A 118 33.50 -9.30 1.59
C SER A 118 34.92 -8.76 1.45
N ARG A 119 35.13 -7.49 1.83
CA ARG A 119 36.45 -6.84 1.82
C ARG A 119 37.30 -7.19 3.06
N ALA A 120 36.66 -7.51 4.19
CA ALA A 120 37.32 -7.88 5.44
C ALA A 120 37.77 -9.34 5.49
N THR A 121 37.18 -10.23 4.66
CA THR A 121 37.80 -11.54 4.40
C THR A 121 39.14 -11.33 3.69
N PRO A 122 40.28 -11.62 4.33
CA PRO A 122 41.54 -11.62 3.63
C PRO A 122 41.41 -12.70 2.57
N ARG A 123 41.47 -12.30 1.31
CA ARG A 123 41.59 -13.21 0.18
C ARG A 123 42.76 -14.12 0.51
N ALA A 124 42.47 -15.36 0.93
CA ALA A 124 43.49 -16.33 1.31
C ALA A 124 44.42 -16.44 0.11
N ARG A 125 45.59 -15.80 0.24
CA ARG A 125 46.63 -15.76 -0.75
C ARG A 125 47.01 -17.21 -0.97
N ARG A 126 46.57 -17.80 -2.09
CA ARG A 126 47.11 -19.05 -2.61
C ARG A 126 48.56 -18.79 -2.96
N THR A 127 49.42 -18.81 -1.94
CA THR A 127 50.87 -18.92 -2.09
C THR A 127 51.19 -20.37 -2.41
N ALA A 128 51.87 -20.51 -3.54
CA ALA A 128 52.47 -21.72 -4.08
C ALA A 128 53.18 -22.60 -3.03
N GLY A 129 53.14 -23.91 -3.27
CA GLY A 129 53.95 -24.90 -2.58
C GLY A 129 53.80 -26.25 -3.28
N GLY A 130 54.51 -26.42 -4.40
CA GLY A 130 54.49 -27.65 -5.16
C GLY A 130 55.01 -28.84 -4.36
N ARG A 131 54.39 -30.01 -4.56
CA ARG A 131 55.04 -31.29 -4.29
C ARG A 131 54.66 -32.27 -5.41
N SER A 132 55.61 -32.40 -6.32
CA SER A 132 55.71 -33.47 -7.30
C SER A 132 55.80 -34.80 -6.55
N TYR A 133 54.89 -35.73 -6.83
CA TYR A 133 55.02 -37.12 -6.44
C TYR A 133 55.34 -37.95 -7.68
N ILE A 134 56.64 -38.10 -7.94
CA ILE A 134 57.18 -39.20 -8.73
C ILE A 134 58.37 -39.76 -7.96
N SER A 135 58.23 -40.97 -7.42
CA SER A 135 59.32 -41.94 -7.47
C SER A 135 58.75 -43.35 -7.63
N LYS A 136 59.21 -44.00 -8.71
CA LYS A 136 59.02 -45.41 -8.98
C LYS A 136 59.85 -46.22 -7.97
N GLY A 137 59.28 -47.28 -7.42
CA GLY A 137 59.98 -48.27 -6.62
C GLY A 137 59.44 -49.66 -6.92
N SER A 138 60.20 -50.41 -7.72
CA SER A 138 59.99 -51.82 -8.01
C SER A 138 60.15 -52.69 -6.75
N LYS A 139 59.37 -53.76 -6.64
CA LYS A 139 59.89 -55.06 -6.22
C LYS A 139 58.94 -56.21 -6.54
N SER A 140 59.45 -57.10 -7.38
CA SER A 140 59.04 -58.49 -7.54
C SER A 140 59.31 -59.29 -6.28
N ARG A 141 58.38 -60.17 -5.90
CA ARG A 141 58.61 -61.62 -5.76
C ARG A 141 57.27 -62.33 -5.63
#